data_AF-A0A976DL37-F1
#
_entry.id   AF-A0A976DL37-F1
#
_cell.length_a   1.000
_cell.length_b   1.000
_cell.length_c   1.000
_cell.angle_alpha   90.00
_cell.angle_beta   90.00
_cell.angle_gamma   90.00
#
_symmetry.space_group_name_H-M   'P 1'
#
loop_
_entity.id
_entity.type
_entity.pdbx_description
1 polymer ?
#
loop_
_entity_poly.entity_id
_entity_poly.type
_entity_poly.pdbx_seq_one_letter_code
_entity_poly.pdbx_strand_id
1 'polypeptide(L)'
;MEQLQAWLQTATDTALGWLTSPAALSQLGLLIAAYLVARLLSHRFSPVIEHTLTPKPEATHILARLRRFALQFLPLLLPLLAYALTAAGEGLTRTLFDQGEVIAFGKRVFLLLAAVALVRKVLPPGFLKLMGR
;
A
#
# COMPACT_ATOMS: atom_id res chain seq x y z
N MET A 1 8.42 32.88 2.72
CA MET A 1 6.96 32.69 2.70
C MET A 1 6.41 32.53 1.29
N GLU A 2 6.96 33.24 0.29
CA GLU A 2 6.52 33.14 -1.12
C GLU A 2 6.64 31.73 -1.73
N GLN A 3 7.72 31.00 -1.48
CA GLN A 3 7.87 29.61 -1.94
C GLN A 3 6.79 28.67 -1.39
N LEU A 4 6.37 28.88 -0.15
CA LEU A 4 5.34 28.04 0.49
C LEU A 4 3.96 28.32 -0.13
N GLN A 5 3.69 29.59 -0.44
CA GLN A 5 2.47 30.00 -1.15
C GLN A 5 2.43 29.47 -2.59
N ALA A 6 3.54 29.54 -3.31
CA ALA A 6 3.64 29.00 -4.67
C ALA A 6 3.42 27.47 -4.69
N TRP A 7 4.00 26.75 -3.72
CA TRP A 7 3.79 25.31 -3.56
C TRP A 7 2.33 24.97 -3.25
N LEU A 8 1.71 25.74 -2.35
CA LEU A 8 0.29 25.56 -2.00
C LEU A 8 -0.62 25.80 -3.20
N GLN A 9 -0.39 26.88 -3.96
CA GLN A 9 -1.17 27.16 -5.18
C GLN A 9 -1.03 26.04 -6.22
N THR A 10 0.20 25.57 -6.45
CA THR A 10 0.44 24.48 -7.40
C THR A 10 -0.29 23.19 -6.98
N ALA A 11 -0.22 22.87 -5.67
CA ALA A 11 -0.90 21.69 -5.13
C ALA A 11 -2.43 21.82 -5.21
N THR A 12 -2.99 23.01 -4.91
CA THR A 12 -4.43 23.24 -5.01
C THR A 12 -4.91 23.18 -6.45
N ASP A 13 -4.19 23.78 -7.40
CA ASP A 13 -4.58 23.80 -8.80
C ASP A 13 -4.55 22.38 -9.39
N THR A 14 -3.53 21.60 -9.03
CA THR A 14 -3.44 20.18 -9.43
C THR A 14 -4.60 19.36 -8.84
N ALA A 15 -4.89 19.53 -7.55
CA ALA A 15 -5.99 18.83 -6.88
C ALA A 15 -7.37 19.20 -7.47
N LEU A 16 -7.58 20.48 -7.79
CA LEU A 16 -8.79 20.96 -8.45
C LEU A 16 -8.90 20.42 -9.88
N GLY A 17 -7.79 20.35 -10.62
CA GLY A 17 -7.74 19.73 -11.95
C GLY A 17 -8.14 18.24 -11.91
N TRP A 18 -7.73 17.52 -10.88
CA TRP A 18 -8.14 16.13 -10.69
C TRP A 18 -9.63 16.00 -10.28
N LEU A 19 -10.12 16.88 -9.41
CA LEU A 19 -11.53 16.82 -8.95
C LEU A 19 -12.53 17.22 -10.03
N THR A 20 -12.13 18.07 -10.97
CA THR A 20 -13.00 18.58 -12.04
C THR A 20 -12.92 17.75 -13.32
N SER A 21 -11.90 16.89 -13.47
CA SER A 21 -11.72 16.03 -14.65
C SER A 21 -12.48 14.69 -14.51
N PRO A 22 -13.34 14.32 -15.48
CA PRO A 22 -14.01 13.01 -15.51
C PRO A 22 -13.02 11.84 -15.50
N ALA A 23 -11.86 12.01 -16.14
CA ALA A 23 -10.81 11.00 -16.17
C ALA A 23 -10.25 10.74 -14.77
N ALA A 24 -9.91 11.79 -14.02
CA ALA A 24 -9.36 11.66 -12.69
C ALA A 24 -10.38 11.09 -11.68
N LEU A 25 -11.67 11.42 -11.80
CA LEU A 25 -12.73 10.79 -11.02
C LEU A 25 -12.84 9.28 -11.28
N SER A 26 -12.73 8.85 -12.54
CA SER A 26 -12.71 7.42 -12.87
C SER A 26 -11.49 6.70 -12.30
N GLN A 27 -10.32 7.36 -12.29
CA GLN A 27 -9.10 6.84 -11.67
C GLN A 27 -9.21 6.72 -10.16
N LEU A 28 -9.83 7.71 -9.50
CA LEU A 28 -10.16 7.62 -8.08
C LEU A 28 -11.10 6.44 -7.80
N GLY A 29 -12.13 6.26 -8.62
CA GLY A 29 -13.03 5.10 -8.54
C GLY A 29 -12.26 3.78 -8.63
N LEU A 30 -11.32 3.68 -9.58
CA LEU A 30 -10.46 2.50 -9.73
C LEU A 30 -9.54 2.28 -8.53
N LEU A 31 -8.97 3.34 -7.95
CA LEU A 31 -8.18 3.24 -6.71
C LEU A 31 -9.00 2.73 -5.54
N ILE A 32 -10.22 3.25 -5.38
CA ILE A 32 -11.14 2.80 -4.32
C ILE A 32 -11.50 1.33 -4.56
N ALA A 33 -11.83 0.95 -5.78
CA ALA A 33 -12.12 -0.44 -6.13
C ALA A 33 -10.93 -1.35 -5.83
N ALA A 34 -9.72 -0.97 -6.24
CA ALA A 34 -8.49 -1.72 -5.97
C ALA A 34 -8.25 -1.88 -4.46
N TYR A 35 -8.47 -0.82 -3.67
CA TYR A 35 -8.34 -0.88 -2.22
C TYR A 35 -9.38 -1.80 -1.58
N LEU A 36 -10.64 -1.73 -2.01
CA LEU A 36 -11.71 -2.58 -1.48
C LEU A 36 -11.47 -4.05 -1.81
N VAL A 37 -11.09 -4.35 -3.05
CA VAL A 37 -10.70 -5.70 -3.48
C VAL A 37 -9.49 -6.18 -2.67
N ALA A 38 -8.45 -5.36 -2.52
CA ALA A 38 -7.30 -5.68 -1.69
C ALA A 38 -7.67 -5.96 -0.22
N ARG A 39 -8.60 -5.18 0.34
CA ARG A 39 -9.10 -5.39 1.71
C ARG A 39 -9.86 -6.71 1.84
N LEU A 40 -10.72 -7.04 0.88
CA LEU A 40 -11.45 -8.32 0.84
C LEU A 40 -10.48 -9.50 0.71
N LEU A 41 -9.55 -9.43 -0.23
CA LEU A 41 -8.51 -10.46 -0.43
C LEU A 41 -7.66 -10.60 0.82
N SER A 42 -7.19 -9.50 1.40
CA SER A 42 -6.37 -9.52 2.62
C SER A 42 -7.12 -10.15 3.78
N HIS A 43 -8.39 -9.80 3.99
CA HIS A 43 -9.23 -10.39 5.03
C HIS A 43 -9.49 -11.89 4.79
N ARG A 44 -9.57 -12.32 3.52
CA ARG A 44 -9.77 -13.72 3.17
C ARG A 44 -8.50 -14.56 3.27
N PHE A 45 -7.36 -14.03 2.85
CA PHE A 45 -6.07 -14.74 2.82
C PHE A 45 -5.36 -14.74 4.17
N SER A 46 -5.54 -13.69 4.99
CA SER A 46 -4.91 -13.61 6.31
C SER A 46 -5.14 -14.86 7.17
N PRO A 47 -6.38 -15.34 7.40
CA PRO A 47 -6.60 -16.53 8.22
C PRO A 47 -6.05 -17.81 7.57
N VAL A 48 -6.04 -17.90 6.24
CA VAL A 48 -5.50 -19.06 5.51
C VAL A 48 -3.98 -19.13 5.66
N ILE A 49 -3.31 -18.00 5.48
CA ILE A 49 -1.85 -17.87 5.63
C ILE A 49 -1.46 -18.11 7.09
N GLU A 50 -2.20 -17.53 8.03
CA GLU A 50 -1.99 -17.71 9.45
C GLU A 50 -2.13 -19.17 9.86
N HIS A 51 -3.22 -19.84 9.49
CA HIS A 51 -3.43 -21.25 9.80
C HIS A 51 -2.37 -22.17 9.16
N THR A 52 -1.98 -21.91 7.91
CA THR A 52 -1.03 -22.77 7.17
C THR A 52 0.41 -22.59 7.65
N LEU A 53 0.78 -21.35 7.99
CA LEU A 53 2.14 -21.05 8.42
C LEU A 53 2.34 -21.17 9.92
N THR A 54 1.30 -21.10 10.76
CA THR A 54 1.46 -21.21 12.22
C THR A 54 2.08 -22.57 12.59
N PRO A 55 3.35 -22.60 13.04
CA PRO A 55 3.97 -23.85 13.44
C PRO A 55 3.52 -24.22 14.85
N LYS A 56 3.56 -25.51 15.19
CA LYS A 56 3.24 -25.99 16.55
C LYS A 56 4.07 -25.22 17.60
N PRO A 57 3.53 -24.93 18.80
CA PRO A 57 4.17 -24.09 19.80
C PRO A 57 5.60 -24.52 20.15
N GLU A 58 5.81 -25.84 20.24
CA GLU A 58 7.06 -26.50 20.65
C GLU A 58 8.05 -26.73 19.49
N ALA A 59 7.66 -26.43 18.25
CA ALA A 59 8.53 -26.63 17.09
C ALA A 59 9.64 -25.57 17.04
N THR A 60 10.87 -25.97 17.37
CA THR A 60 12.06 -25.08 17.39
C THR A 60 12.95 -25.18 16.14
N HIS A 61 12.62 -26.08 15.21
CA HIS A 61 13.41 -26.30 14.00
C HIS A 61 13.39 -25.08 13.06
N ILE A 62 14.37 -24.99 12.16
CA ILE A 62 14.62 -23.83 11.28
C ILE A 62 13.37 -23.43 10.48
N LEU A 63 12.61 -24.39 9.95
CA LEU A 63 11.38 -24.11 9.19
C LEU A 63 10.30 -23.42 10.06
N ALA A 64 10.15 -23.80 11.34
CA ALA A 64 9.21 -23.15 12.23
C ALA A 64 9.60 -21.69 12.50
N ARG A 65 10.91 -21.40 12.61
CA ARG A 65 11.42 -20.03 12.75
C ARG A 65 11.16 -19.19 11.49
N LEU A 66 11.41 -19.76 10.30
CA LEU A 66 11.11 -19.11 9.02
C LEU A 66 9.63 -18.79 8.85
N ARG A 67 8.74 -19.72 9.23
CA ARG A 67 7.30 -19.50 9.19
C ARG A 67 6.84 -18.39 10.13
N ARG A 68 7.33 -18.36 11.37
CA ARG A 68 7.05 -17.27 12.33
C ARG A 68 7.55 -15.93 11.83
N PHE A 69 8.73 -15.90 11.19
CA PHE A 69 9.26 -14.71 10.56
C PHE A 69 8.35 -14.25 9.40
N ALA A 70 7.92 -15.15 8.51
CA ALA A 70 7.00 -14.80 7.42
C ALA A 70 5.66 -14.24 7.94
N LEU A 71 5.12 -14.78 9.04
CA LEU A 71 3.89 -14.30 9.66
C LEU A 71 3.99 -12.86 10.18
N GLN A 72 5.18 -12.36 10.51
CA GLN A 72 5.36 -10.96 10.89
C GLN A 72 5.00 -10.00 9.75
N PHE A 73 5.13 -10.42 8.49
CA PHE A 73 4.81 -9.62 7.31
C PHE A 73 3.32 -9.65 6.94
N LEU A 74 2.47 -10.39 7.65
CA LEU A 74 1.03 -10.46 7.39
C LEU A 74 0.35 -9.08 7.29
N PRO A 75 0.69 -8.07 8.12
CA PRO A 75 0.10 -6.73 8.01
C PRO A 75 0.40 -5.99 6.70
N LEU A 76 1.42 -6.43 5.94
CA LEU A 76 1.78 -5.85 4.65
C LEU A 76 0.93 -6.38 3.50
N LEU A 77 0.17 -7.47 3.68
CA LEU A 77 -0.71 -8.02 2.64
C LEU A 77 -1.62 -6.95 2.05
N LEU A 78 -2.31 -6.19 2.90
CA LEU A 78 -3.28 -5.19 2.43
C LEU A 78 -2.62 -4.10 1.56
N PRO A 79 -1.61 -3.34 2.06
CA PRO A 79 -1.03 -2.27 1.26
C PRO A 79 -0.33 -2.79 0.01
N LEU A 80 0.30 -3.98 0.05
CA LEU A 80 0.94 -4.57 -1.12
C LEU A 80 -0.06 -5.06 -2.16
N LEU A 81 -1.17 -5.68 -1.75
CA LEU A 81 -2.24 -6.07 -2.67
C LEU A 81 -2.90 -4.84 -3.31
N ALA A 82 -3.14 -3.78 -2.54
CA ALA A 82 -3.69 -2.53 -3.07
C ALA A 82 -2.76 -1.91 -4.11
N TYR A 83 -1.45 -1.89 -3.83
CA TYR A 83 -0.44 -1.46 -4.80
C TYR A 83 -0.44 -2.33 -6.06
N ALA A 84 -0.38 -3.65 -5.91
CA ALA A 84 -0.30 -4.59 -7.03
C ALA A 84 -1.53 -4.51 -7.94
N LEU A 85 -2.74 -4.48 -7.37
CA LEU A 85 -3.99 -4.33 -8.12
C LEU A 85 -4.05 -2.99 -8.86
N THR A 86 -3.60 -1.92 -8.22
CA THR A 86 -3.53 -0.59 -8.85
C THR A 86 -2.52 -0.55 -9.98
N ALA A 87 -1.34 -1.15 -9.80
CA ALA A 87 -0.32 -1.24 -10.83
C ALA A 87 -0.78 -2.09 -12.03
N ALA A 88 -1.53 -3.16 -11.78
CA ALA A 88 -2.15 -3.95 -12.85
C ALA A 88 -3.21 -3.13 -13.62
N GLY A 89 -3.97 -2.28 -12.92
CA GLY A 89 -4.97 -1.38 -13.52
C GLY A 89 -4.38 -0.18 -14.27
N GLU A 90 -3.10 0.13 -14.08
CA GLU A 90 -2.45 1.30 -14.69
C GLU A 90 -2.46 1.24 -16.22
N GLY A 91 -2.25 0.04 -16.79
CA GLY A 91 -2.32 -0.18 -18.23
C GLY A 91 -3.65 0.25 -18.81
N LEU A 92 -4.76 -0.09 -18.15
CA LEU A 92 -6.12 0.28 -18.57
C LEU A 92 -6.33 1.79 -18.49
N THR A 93 -5.87 2.44 -17.42
CA THR A 93 -6.06 3.89 -17.26
C THR A 93 -5.23 4.71 -18.24
N ARG A 94 -4.02 4.24 -18.57
CA ARG A 94 -3.13 4.91 -19.51
C ARG A 94 -3.66 4.83 -20.93
N THR A 95 -4.31 3.73 -21.31
CA THR A 95 -4.95 3.59 -22.62
C THR A 95 -6.27 4.34 -22.75
N LEU A 96 -7.03 4.50 -21.66
CA LEU A 96 -8.38 5.08 -21.70
C LEU A 96 -8.40 6.61 -21.55
N PHE A 97 -7.43 7.17 -20.83
CA PHE A 97 -7.47 8.59 -20.43
C PHE A 97 -6.20 9.37 -20.76
N ASP A 98 -5.16 8.70 -21.29
CA ASP A 98 -3.82 9.25 -21.60
C ASP A 98 -3.16 10.01 -20.42
N GLN A 99 -3.74 9.88 -19.23
CA GLN A 99 -3.33 10.48 -17.98
C GLN A 99 -3.23 9.37 -16.94
N GLY A 100 -2.22 9.43 -16.06
CA GLY A 100 -1.99 8.40 -15.04
C GLY A 100 -1.55 8.98 -13.69
N GLU A 101 -1.69 10.30 -13.51
CA GLU A 101 -1.16 11.01 -12.35
C GLU A 101 -1.82 10.56 -11.05
N VAL A 102 -3.15 10.41 -11.05
CA VAL A 102 -3.91 9.97 -9.86
C VAL A 102 -3.56 8.52 -9.51
N ILE A 103 -3.44 7.65 -10.51
CA ILE A 103 -3.01 6.25 -10.30
C ILE A 103 -1.58 6.19 -9.77
N ALA A 104 -0.66 6.96 -10.34
CA ALA A 104 0.72 7.06 -9.87
C ALA A 104 0.79 7.58 -8.42
N PHE A 105 -0.03 8.56 -8.08
CA PHE A 105 -0.18 9.07 -6.72
C PHE A 105 -0.72 7.98 -5.78
N GLY A 106 -1.79 7.29 -6.15
CA GLY A 106 -2.38 6.20 -5.36
C GLY A 106 -1.37 5.07 -5.07
N LYS A 107 -0.59 4.66 -6.07
CA LYS A 107 0.50 3.70 -5.89
C LYS A 107 1.51 4.16 -4.83
N ARG A 108 1.93 5.43 -4.87
CA ARG A 108 2.86 5.99 -3.87
C ARG A 108 2.25 6.00 -2.48
N VAL A 109 0.96 6.32 -2.36
CA VAL A 109 0.24 6.25 -1.08
C VAL A 109 0.20 4.82 -0.55
N PHE A 110 -0.08 3.82 -1.38
CA PHE A 110 -0.08 2.42 -0.93
C PHE A 110 1.31 1.93 -0.52
N LEU A 111 2.37 2.34 -1.22
CA LEU A 111 3.74 2.07 -0.79
C LEU A 111 4.09 2.75 0.53
N LEU A 112 3.65 4.00 0.72
CA LEU A 112 3.82 4.69 2.00
C LEU A 112 3.09 3.96 3.13
N LEU A 113 1.86 3.50 2.90
CA LEU A 113 1.14 2.68 3.87
C LEU A 113 1.85 1.35 4.15
N ALA A 114 2.47 0.73 3.13
CA ALA A 114 3.30 -0.46 3.31
C ALA A 114 4.52 -0.14 4.19
N ALA A 115 5.23 0.94 3.91
CA ALA A 115 6.38 1.37 4.71
C ALA A 115 5.97 1.68 6.16
N VAL A 116 4.86 2.39 6.38
CA VAL A 116 4.34 2.67 7.73
C VAL A 116 3.93 1.38 8.44
N ALA A 117 3.30 0.44 7.74
CA ALA A 117 2.94 -0.86 8.31
C ALA A 117 4.18 -1.70 8.66
N LEU A 118 5.20 -1.69 7.80
CA LEU A 118 6.50 -2.34 8.04
C LEU A 118 7.12 -1.80 9.34
N VAL A 119 7.20 -0.47 9.45
CA VAL A 119 7.81 0.19 10.60
C VAL A 119 7.04 -0.04 11.90
N ARG A 120 5.70 0.04 11.85
CA ARG A 120 4.87 -0.05 13.06
C ARG A 120 4.58 -1.47 13.52
N LYS A 121 4.55 -2.45 12.61
CA LYS A 121 4.04 -3.80 12.89
C LYS A 121 5.04 -4.93 12.64
N VAL A 122 6.10 -4.68 11.87
CA VAL A 122 7.08 -5.72 11.49
C VAL A 122 8.43 -5.46 12.12
N LEU A 123 8.91 -4.21 12.11
CA LEU A 123 10.22 -3.88 12.65
C LEU A 123 10.26 -3.99 14.18
N PRO A 124 11.32 -4.58 14.75
CA PRO A 124 11.52 -4.61 16.19
C PRO A 124 11.63 -3.18 16.77
N PRO A 125 11.15 -2.94 18.01
CA PRO A 125 11.17 -1.61 18.64
C PRO A 125 12.56 -0.95 18.70
N GLY A 126 13.63 -1.76 18.74
CA GLY A 126 15.01 -1.29 18.78
C GLY A 126 15.64 -0.95 17.43
N PHE A 127 15.06 -1.41 16.31
CA PHE A 127 15.65 -1.24 14.98
C PHE A 127 15.70 0.23 14.55
N LEU A 128 14.63 1.00 14.81
CA LEU A 128 14.59 2.43 14.49
C LEU A 128 15.59 3.25 15.31
N LYS A 129 15.86 2.84 16.56
CA LYS A 129 16.89 3.47 17.41
C LYS A 129 18.31 3.23 16.89
N LEU A 130 18.54 2.12 16.18
CA LEU A 130 19.83 1.80 15.56
C LEU A 130 20.05 2.58 14.26
N MET A 131 19.00 2.85 13.47
CA MET A 131 19.09 3.64 12.24
C MET A 131 19.11 5.16 12.47
N GLY A 132 18.66 5.63 13.63
CA GLY A 132 18.69 7.05 14.02
C GLY A 132 19.99 7.50 14.68
N ARG A 133 21.01 6.63 14.71
CA ARG A 133 22.41 6.94 15.02
C ARG A 133 23.20 6.97 13.73
#